data_AF-A0A1C3F5Z8-F1
#
_entry.id   AF-A0A1C3F5Z8-F1
#
_cell.length_a   1.000
_cell.length_b   1.000
_cell.length_c   1.000
_cell.angle_alpha   90.00
_cell.angle_beta   90.00
_cell.angle_gamma   90.00
#
_symmetry.space_group_name_H-M   'P 1'
#
loop_
_entity.id
_entity.type
_entity.pdbx_description
1 polymer ?
#
loop_
_entity_poly.entity_id
_entity_poly.type
_entity_poly.pdbx_seq_one_letter_code
_entity_poly.pdbx_strand_id
1 'polypeptide(L)' 'MTKCENCGVEVLTEDLYEANGLKVCEACQLKSASLLSPSQPCSSEK' A
#
# COMPACT_ATOMS: atom_id res chain seq x y z
N MET A 1 7.35 16.50 -7.89
CA MET A 1 7.90 15.36 -7.13
C MET A 1 7.61 15.58 -5.66
N THR A 2 7.25 14.53 -4.93
CA THR A 2 6.80 14.55 -3.53
C THR A 2 7.24 13.25 -2.85
N LYS A 3 7.24 13.20 -1.52
CA LYS A 3 7.70 12.01 -0.78
C LYS A 3 6.54 11.13 -0.34
N CYS A 4 6.71 9.81 -0.49
CA CYS A 4 5.84 8.82 0.13
C CYS A 4 5.92 8.95 1.65
N GLU A 5 4.78 9.07 2.33
CA GLU A 5 4.75 9.24 3.79
C GLU A 5 5.16 7.96 4.55
N ASN A 6 5.10 6.80 3.90
CA ASN A 6 5.44 5.52 4.53
C ASN A 6 6.94 5.16 4.41
N CYS A 7 7.59 5.46 3.28
CA CYS A 7 8.98 5.06 3.05
C CYS A 7 9.93 6.21 2.68
N GLY A 8 9.42 7.42 2.49
CA GLY A 8 10.22 8.62 2.22
C GLY A 8 10.81 8.71 0.81
N VAL A 9 10.53 7.74 -0.06
CA VAL A 9 10.98 7.78 -1.46
C VAL A 9 10.27 8.89 -2.22
N GLU A 10 11.00 9.55 -3.12
CA GLU A 10 10.47 10.62 -3.93
C GLU A 10 9.78 10.04 -5.19
N VAL A 11 8.51 10.38 -5.37
CA VAL A 11 7.66 9.94 -6.49
C VAL A 11 6.96 11.14 -7.12
N LEU A 12 6.36 10.96 -8.29
CA LEU A 12 5.49 11.99 -8.85
C LEU A 12 4.21 12.07 -8.03
N THR A 13 3.62 13.26 -8.01
CA THR A 13 2.40 13.50 -7.23
C THR A 13 1.21 12.70 -7.77
N GLU A 14 1.22 12.35 -9.06
CA GLU A 14 0.24 11.48 -9.71
C GLU A 14 0.38 9.99 -9.32
N ASP A 15 1.59 9.57 -8.92
CA ASP A 15 1.90 8.20 -8.47
C ASP A 15 1.74 8.01 -6.95
N LEU A 16 1.09 8.96 -6.27
CA LEU A 16 0.70 8.82 -4.87
C LEU A 16 -0.73 8.30 -4.75
N TYR A 17 -0.89 7.34 -3.87
CA TYR A 17 -2.15 6.68 -3.57
C TYR A 17 -2.50 6.87 -2.10
N GLU A 18 -3.79 6.95 -1.79
CA GLU A 18 -4.25 7.01 -0.41
C GLU A 18 -4.41 5.59 0.14
N ALA A 19 -3.71 5.30 1.24
CA ALA A 19 -3.84 4.04 1.98
C ALA A 19 -3.89 4.33 3.47
N ASN A 20 -4.97 3.92 4.14
CA ASN A 20 -5.19 4.16 5.58
C ASN A 20 -5.06 5.66 5.97
N GLY A 21 -5.48 6.57 5.09
CA GLY A 21 -5.39 8.03 5.32
C GLY A 21 -4.00 8.64 5.12
N LEU A 22 -3.03 7.88 4.61
CA LEU A 22 -1.68 8.35 4.27
C LEU A 22 -1.47 8.35 2.75
N LYS A 23 -0.72 9.34 2.25
CA LYS A 23 -0.29 9.36 0.84
C LYS A 23 1.00 8.56 0.67
N VAL A 24 0.88 7.44 -0.02
CA VAL A 24 1.97 6.47 -0.20
C VAL A 24 2.21 6.19 -1.68
N CYS A 25 3.42 5.76 -2.03
CA CYS A 25 3.72 5.30 -3.38
C CYS A 25 3.06 3.93 -3.68
N GLU A 26 2.95 3.59 -4.96
CA GLU A 26 2.35 2.33 -5.44
C GLU A 26 2.86 1.08 -4.70
N ALA A 27 4.18 0.96 -4.50
CA ALA A 27 4.77 -0.18 -3.80
C ALA A 27 4.29 -0.33 -2.35
N CYS A 28 4.10 0.79 -1.65
CA CYS A 28 3.57 0.80 -0.30
C CYS A 28 2.06 0.55 -0.29
N GLN A 29 1.33 1.05 -1.29
CA GLN A 29 -0.08 0.77 -1.49
C GLN A 29 -0.32 -0.74 -1.66
N LEU A 30 0.42 -1.40 -2.55
CA LEU A 30 0.34 -2.86 -2.79
C LEU A 30 0.62 -3.67 -1.52
N LYS A 31 1.65 -3.28 -0.75
CA LYS A 31 1.94 -3.91 0.55
C LYS A 31 0.81 -3.70 1.56
N SER A 32 0.24 -2.50 1.61
CA SER A 32 -0.89 -2.21 2.51
C SER A 32 -2.16 -2.96 2.11
N ALA A 33 -2.44 -3.10 0.81
CA ALA A 33 -3.54 -3.91 0.29
C ALA A 33 -3.34 -5.41 0.58
N SER A 34 -2.09 -5.87 0.59
CA SER A 34 -1.74 -7.24 0.97
C SER A 34 -1.95 -7.49 2.48
N LEU A 35 -1.80 -6.47 3.33
CA LEU A 35 -2.07 -6.53 4.77
C LEU A 35 -3.56 -6.33 5.10
N LEU A 36 -4.29 -5.60 4.25
CA LEU A 36 -5.73 -5.38 4.31
C LEU A 36 -6.55 -6.48 3.62
N SER A 37 -5.91 -7.53 3.12
CA SER A 37 -6.60 -8.82 3.08
C SER A 37 -6.71 -9.27 4.54
N PRO A 38 -7.86 -9.08 5.25
CA PRO A 38 -8.10 -9.94 6.40
C PRO A 38 -7.91 -11.31 5.82
N SER A 39 -7.00 -12.09 6.40
CA SER A 39 -6.86 -13.50 6.14
C SER A 39 -8.19 -14.05 5.62
N GLN A 40 -8.33 -14.21 4.29
CA GLN A 40 -8.95 -15.43 3.84
C GLN A 40 -8.14 -16.45 4.61
N PRO A 41 -8.74 -17.25 5.51
CA PRO A 41 -8.01 -18.41 5.93
C PRO A 41 -7.57 -19.04 4.62
N CYS A 42 -6.27 -19.21 4.43
CA CYS A 42 -5.76 -20.16 3.46
C CYS A 42 -6.13 -21.55 4.03
N SER A 43 -7.42 -21.79 4.21
CA SER A 43 -8.01 -23.10 4.34
C SER A 43 -8.22 -23.51 2.91
N SER A 44 -7.16 -24.04 2.31
CA SER A 44 -7.35 -25.11 1.35
C SER A 44 -8.29 -26.11 2.01
N GLU A 45 -9.50 -26.20 1.46
CA GLU A 45 -10.41 -27.32 1.64
C GLU A 45 -9.59 -28.61 1.53
N LYS A 46 -9.63 -29.42 2.60
CA LYS A 46 -9.20 -30.81 2.55
C LYS A 46 -10.42 -31.68 2.25
#